data_AF-A0A3B0WMP5-F1
#
_entry.id   AF-A0A3B0WMP5-F1
#
_cell.length_a   1.000
_cell.length_b   1.000
_cell.length_c   1.000
_cell.angle_alpha   90.00
_cell.angle_beta   90.00
_cell.angle_gamma   90.00
#
_symmetry.space_group_name_H-M   'P 1'
#
loop_
_entity.id
_entity.type
_entity.pdbx_description
1 polymer ?
#
loop_
_entity_poly.entity_id
_entity_poly.type
_entity_poly.pdbx_seq_one_letter_code
_entity_poly.pdbx_strand_id
1 'polypeptide(L)'
;MNKCYRFAFAVISVLFLFGCGGGGGSSSENGVGSNPQAKSASIIQFNVQGTSPKNPDDQFPISPNVNAGVWSMDWEIELKGDESSLSTLFQIIMYVSEDSVLSADDPSIYRALCTGAQCLGKTSLLMSCSHKPDSTPICDNDVLDGVFQSFNLETFLMSGIPKEAYIIFTVSATAFTDASTDRLAIPVVFE
;
A
#
# COMPACT_ATOMS: atom_id res chain seq x y z
N MET A 1 57.53 5.44 18.36
CA MET A 1 58.52 4.64 19.12
C MET A 1 57.78 3.76 20.13
N ASN A 2 57.80 2.45 19.88
CA ASN A 2 57.69 1.26 20.76
C ASN A 2 56.81 1.37 22.03
N LYS A 3 55.88 0.43 22.29
CA LYS A 3 56.19 -0.95 22.69
C LYS A 3 55.00 -1.90 22.49
N CYS A 4 55.24 -3.02 21.80
CA CYS A 4 54.42 -4.23 21.87
C CYS A 4 54.75 -4.99 23.15
N TYR A 5 53.73 -5.41 23.91
CA TYR A 5 53.89 -6.42 24.96
C TYR A 5 53.36 -7.76 24.45
N ARG A 6 54.29 -8.71 24.28
CA ARG A 6 54.00 -10.14 24.17
C ARG A 6 53.99 -10.71 25.59
N PHE A 7 52.90 -11.31 26.02
CA PHE A 7 52.92 -12.26 27.14
C PHE A 7 52.59 -13.65 26.59
N ALA A 8 53.48 -14.57 26.91
CA ALA A 8 53.44 -15.96 26.48
C ALA A 8 53.07 -16.86 27.68
N PHE A 9 52.48 -18.01 27.32
CA PHE A 9 52.34 -19.25 28.09
C PHE A 9 51.51 -19.27 29.38
N ALA A 10 50.39 -20.00 29.30
CA ALA A 10 50.11 -21.11 30.23
C ALA A 10 49.19 -22.13 29.53
N VAL A 11 49.77 -23.24 29.11
CA VAL A 11 49.07 -24.46 28.71
C VAL A 11 48.72 -25.20 29.99
N ILE A 12 47.44 -25.40 30.28
CA ILE A 12 46.99 -26.35 31.30
C ILE A 12 46.00 -27.30 30.61
N SER A 13 46.53 -28.46 30.27
CA SER A 13 45.78 -29.65 29.86
C SER A 13 45.08 -30.23 31.08
N VAL A 14 43.76 -30.42 31.00
CA VAL A 14 43.06 -31.39 31.84
C VAL A 14 42.30 -32.33 30.92
N LEU A 15 42.87 -33.53 30.79
CA LEU A 15 42.25 -34.72 30.26
C LEU A 15 41.23 -35.25 31.29
N PHE A 16 39.95 -35.29 30.92
CA PHE A 16 39.01 -36.27 31.45
C PHE A 16 38.51 -37.11 30.28
N LEU A 17 38.88 -38.39 30.29
CA LEU A 17 38.36 -39.43 29.41
C LEU A 17 37.27 -40.22 30.15
N PHE A 18 36.36 -40.77 29.33
CA PHE A 18 35.47 -41.94 29.53
C PHE A 18 34.02 -41.71 29.99
N GLY A 19 33.14 -41.69 28.99
CA GLY A 19 31.82 -42.34 28.98
C GLY A 19 31.43 -42.55 27.51
N CYS A 20 31.58 -43.76 26.94
CA CYS A 20 30.50 -44.76 26.76
C CYS A 20 29.19 -44.06 26.29
N GLY A 21 28.82 -44.05 25.02
CA GLY A 21 28.55 -45.20 24.15
C GLY A 21 27.06 -45.14 23.79
N GLY A 22 26.73 -45.03 22.50
CA GLY A 22 25.34 -45.09 22.03
C GLY A 22 25.08 -44.21 20.82
N GLY A 23 25.27 -44.77 19.61
CA GLY A 23 24.76 -44.19 18.39
C GLY A 23 23.22 -44.16 18.40
N GLY A 24 22.68 -43.08 17.87
CA GLY A 24 21.24 -42.88 17.71
C GLY A 24 21.03 -41.63 16.88
N GLY A 25 21.16 -41.78 15.56
CA GLY A 25 20.69 -40.76 14.63
C GLY A 25 19.21 -40.51 14.89
N SER A 26 18.90 -39.30 15.33
CA SER A 26 17.56 -38.72 15.33
C SER A 26 17.78 -37.23 15.33
N SER A 27 18.15 -36.70 14.17
CA SER A 27 17.93 -35.30 13.84
C SER A 27 16.44 -35.04 13.88
N SER A 28 15.93 -34.79 15.09
CA SER A 28 14.62 -34.20 15.31
C SER A 28 14.76 -32.71 15.05
N GLU A 29 14.81 -32.35 13.78
CA GLU A 29 14.53 -31.00 13.31
C GLU A 29 13.26 -31.07 12.46
N ASN A 30 12.12 -31.36 13.09
CA ASN A 30 10.85 -30.81 12.60
C ASN A 30 10.76 -29.35 13.06
N GLY A 31 11.76 -28.56 12.67
CA GLY A 31 11.53 -27.15 12.43
C GLY A 31 10.96 -27.08 11.04
N VAL A 32 9.63 -27.09 10.92
CA VAL A 32 8.99 -26.53 9.72
C VAL A 32 9.46 -25.09 9.69
N GLY A 33 10.53 -24.84 8.94
CA GLY A 33 10.91 -23.50 8.57
C GLY A 33 9.73 -22.95 7.79
N SER A 34 8.85 -22.24 8.47
CA SER A 34 7.94 -21.31 7.83
C SER A 34 8.85 -20.33 7.11
N ASN A 35 9.13 -20.59 5.83
CA ASN A 35 9.72 -19.58 4.98
C ASN A 35 8.71 -18.43 5.01
N PRO A 36 9.01 -17.28 5.64
CA PRO A 36 8.04 -16.20 5.72
C PRO A 36 7.73 -15.81 4.29
N GLN A 37 6.50 -16.07 3.84
CA GLN A 37 6.11 -15.74 2.48
C GLN A 37 6.20 -14.21 2.36
N ALA A 38 7.03 -13.73 1.44
CA ALA A 38 7.26 -12.30 1.29
C ALA A 38 5.93 -11.61 0.96
N LYS A 39 5.61 -10.56 1.72
CA LYS A 39 4.39 -9.78 1.50
C LYS A 39 4.62 -8.79 0.35
N SER A 40 3.70 -8.74 -0.61
CA SER A 40 3.72 -7.76 -1.70
C SER A 40 2.32 -7.27 -2.00
N ALA A 41 2.21 -6.02 -2.44
CA ALA A 41 0.98 -5.45 -2.95
C ALA A 41 1.25 -4.77 -4.29
N SER A 42 0.35 -4.93 -5.25
CA SER A 42 0.49 -4.34 -6.58
C SER A 42 -0.84 -3.88 -7.14
N ILE A 43 -0.84 -2.77 -7.86
CA ILE A 43 -1.95 -2.26 -8.64
C ILE A 43 -1.86 -2.92 -10.02
N ILE A 44 -2.89 -3.68 -10.39
CA ILE A 44 -2.94 -4.39 -11.68
C ILE A 44 -3.69 -3.57 -12.72
N GLN A 45 -4.79 -2.95 -12.30
CA GLN A 45 -5.66 -2.18 -13.17
C GLN A 45 -6.19 -0.96 -12.45
N PHE A 46 -6.36 0.12 -13.20
CA PHE A 46 -7.03 1.33 -12.74
C PHE A 46 -7.77 1.96 -13.91
N ASN A 47 -8.97 2.45 -13.65
CA ASN A 47 -9.78 3.10 -14.66
C ASN A 47 -10.69 4.16 -14.03
N VAL A 48 -10.97 5.22 -14.80
CA VAL A 48 -11.87 6.31 -14.44
C VAL A 48 -13.04 6.30 -15.42
N GLN A 49 -14.27 6.31 -14.91
CA GLN A 49 -15.49 6.21 -15.69
C GLN A 49 -16.44 7.36 -15.35
N GLY A 50 -17.42 7.60 -16.24
CA GLY A 50 -18.38 8.70 -16.08
C GLY A 50 -17.81 10.09 -16.36
N THR A 51 -16.58 10.16 -16.88
CA THR A 51 -15.91 11.38 -17.33
C THR A 51 -16.03 11.55 -18.84
N SER A 52 -15.66 12.73 -19.34
CA SER A 52 -15.39 12.91 -20.77
C SER A 52 -14.19 12.06 -21.21
N PRO A 53 -14.01 11.83 -22.52
CA PRO A 53 -12.75 11.29 -23.04
C PRO A 53 -11.57 12.13 -22.56
N LYS A 54 -10.40 11.49 -22.40
CA LYS A 54 -9.18 12.18 -22.00
C LYS A 54 -8.89 13.38 -22.91
N ASN A 55 -8.38 14.45 -22.31
CA ASN A 55 -7.93 15.62 -23.07
C ASN A 55 -6.60 15.32 -23.80
N PRO A 56 -6.09 16.23 -24.67
CA PRO A 56 -4.82 16.04 -25.38
C PRO A 56 -3.59 15.83 -24.48
N ASP A 57 -3.69 16.24 -23.21
CA ASP A 57 -2.65 16.09 -22.19
C ASP A 57 -2.79 14.77 -21.38
N ASP A 58 -3.61 13.83 -21.87
CA ASP A 58 -3.89 12.50 -21.29
C ASP A 58 -4.55 12.55 -19.89
N GLN A 59 -5.15 13.68 -19.52
CA GLN A 59 -5.85 13.89 -18.25
C GLN A 59 -7.33 13.48 -18.37
N PHE A 60 -7.89 12.93 -17.29
CA PHE A 60 -9.34 12.67 -17.19
C PHE A 60 -10.09 13.93 -16.77
N PRO A 61 -11.03 14.45 -17.59
CA PRO A 61 -11.84 15.62 -17.22
C PRO A 61 -13.00 15.23 -16.29
N ILE A 62 -12.96 15.73 -15.06
CA ILE A 62 -13.98 15.54 -14.02
C ILE A 62 -14.86 16.78 -14.01
N SER A 63 -16.08 16.67 -14.55
CA SER A 63 -16.99 17.80 -14.73
C SER A 63 -18.38 17.51 -14.15
N PRO A 64 -19.03 18.49 -13.48
CA PRO A 64 -20.40 18.35 -13.01
C PRO A 64 -21.41 18.23 -14.17
N ASN A 65 -21.03 18.63 -15.39
CA ASN A 65 -21.91 18.66 -16.56
C ASN A 65 -21.91 17.34 -17.36
N VAL A 66 -21.02 16.40 -17.02
CA VAL A 66 -20.91 15.09 -17.68
C VAL A 66 -21.59 14.04 -16.80
N ASN A 67 -22.40 13.16 -17.39
CA ASN A 67 -23.06 12.06 -16.69
C ASN A 67 -23.79 12.49 -15.40
N ALA A 68 -24.45 13.66 -15.43
CA ALA A 68 -25.11 14.28 -14.27
C ALA A 68 -24.17 14.49 -13.06
N GLY A 69 -22.88 14.73 -13.32
CA GLY A 69 -21.84 14.94 -12.32
C GLY A 69 -21.39 13.67 -11.62
N VAL A 70 -21.83 12.49 -12.06
CA VAL A 70 -21.49 11.20 -11.46
C VAL A 70 -20.32 10.56 -12.21
N TRP A 71 -19.29 10.17 -11.46
CA TRP A 71 -18.10 9.50 -11.99
C TRP A 71 -17.64 8.41 -11.02
N SER A 72 -16.76 7.53 -11.46
CA SER A 72 -16.25 6.46 -10.60
C SER A 72 -14.83 6.09 -10.94
N MET A 73 -14.14 5.51 -9.97
CA MET A 73 -12.84 4.87 -10.18
C MET A 73 -12.95 3.41 -9.81
N ASP A 74 -12.54 2.55 -10.73
CA ASP A 74 -12.43 1.11 -10.50
C ASP A 74 -10.96 0.71 -10.57
N TRP A 75 -10.58 -0.21 -9.69
CA TRP A 75 -9.23 -0.72 -9.66
C TRP A 75 -9.17 -2.17 -9.23
N GLU A 76 -8.15 -2.87 -9.73
CA GLU A 76 -7.80 -4.22 -9.33
C GLU A 76 -6.43 -4.20 -8.67
N ILE A 77 -6.35 -4.77 -7.47
CA ILE A 77 -5.09 -5.00 -6.76
C ILE A 77 -4.84 -6.49 -6.62
N GLU A 78 -3.57 -6.86 -6.54
CA GLU A 78 -3.13 -8.19 -6.12
C GLU A 78 -2.31 -8.08 -4.85
N LEU A 79 -2.76 -8.78 -3.82
CA LEU A 79 -2.14 -8.81 -2.51
C LEU A 79 -1.61 -10.22 -2.24
N LYS A 80 -0.31 -10.33 -1.95
CA LYS A 80 0.36 -11.60 -1.64
C LYS A 80 0.98 -11.51 -0.26
N GLY A 81 0.90 -12.61 0.48
CA GLY A 81 1.43 -12.70 1.83
C GLY A 81 1.18 -14.07 2.42
N ASP A 82 1.54 -14.24 3.68
CA ASP A 82 1.34 -15.47 4.43
C ASP A 82 -0.13 -15.57 4.89
N GLU A 83 -0.87 -16.52 4.32
CA GLU A 83 -2.27 -16.81 4.65
C GLU A 83 -2.45 -17.27 6.11
N SER A 84 -1.40 -17.84 6.70
CA SER A 84 -1.43 -18.33 8.09
C SER A 84 -1.27 -17.20 9.12
N SER A 85 -0.90 -16.00 8.65
CA SER A 85 -0.69 -14.84 9.50
C SER A 85 -1.92 -13.95 9.55
N LEU A 86 -2.66 -14.00 10.68
CA LEU A 86 -3.69 -13.02 11.02
C LEU A 86 -3.14 -11.57 11.14
N SER A 87 -1.82 -11.39 11.04
CA SER A 87 -1.13 -10.09 11.05
C SER A 87 -0.83 -9.53 9.66
N THR A 88 -1.29 -10.18 8.59
CA THR A 88 -1.20 -9.61 7.24
C THR A 88 -2.15 -8.42 7.15
N LEU A 89 -1.57 -7.22 7.01
CA LEU A 89 -2.29 -5.95 6.91
C LEU A 89 -1.84 -5.25 5.64
N PHE A 90 -2.80 -4.91 4.79
CA PHE A 90 -2.60 -4.09 3.62
C PHE A 90 -3.33 -2.77 3.80
N GLN A 91 -2.71 -1.71 3.28
CA GLN A 91 -3.30 -0.39 3.28
C GLN A 91 -3.41 0.11 1.84
N ILE A 92 -4.58 0.67 1.53
CA ILE A 92 -4.96 1.18 0.22
C ILE A 92 -5.34 2.64 0.46
N ILE A 93 -4.64 3.58 -0.16
CA ILE A 93 -4.90 5.02 0.00
C ILE A 93 -4.85 5.70 -1.35
N MET A 94 -5.83 6.55 -1.62
CA MET A 94 -5.76 7.50 -2.73
C MET A 94 -5.61 8.91 -2.19
N TYR A 95 -4.78 9.70 -2.85
CA TYR A 95 -4.52 11.10 -2.55
C TYR A 95 -4.88 11.95 -3.76
N VAL A 96 -5.19 13.22 -3.52
CA VAL A 96 -5.23 14.24 -4.57
C VAL A 96 -4.06 15.18 -4.35
N SER A 97 -3.28 15.41 -5.40
CA SER A 97 -2.08 16.25 -5.38
C SER A 97 -2.08 17.22 -6.56
N GLU A 98 -1.34 18.31 -6.44
CA GLU A 98 -1.11 19.25 -7.54
C GLU A 98 -0.02 18.75 -8.51
N ASP A 99 0.76 17.74 -8.11
CA ASP A 99 1.78 17.12 -8.94
C ASP A 99 1.77 15.58 -8.84
N SER A 100 2.64 14.92 -9.61
CA SER A 100 2.67 13.45 -9.70
C SER A 100 3.38 12.76 -8.52
N VAL A 101 3.86 13.52 -7.54
CA VAL A 101 4.67 13.04 -6.41
C VAL A 101 3.90 13.22 -5.12
N LEU A 102 3.72 12.13 -4.39
CA LEU A 102 3.06 12.16 -3.09
C LEU A 102 3.83 13.04 -2.10
N SER A 103 3.14 14.04 -1.57
CA SER A 103 3.56 14.91 -0.47
C SER A 103 2.85 14.52 0.84
N ALA A 104 3.44 14.90 1.97
CA ALA A 104 2.81 14.74 3.29
C ALA A 104 1.55 15.62 3.46
N ASP A 105 1.45 16.69 2.67
CA ASP A 105 0.34 17.64 2.72
C ASP A 105 -0.82 17.27 1.78
N ASP A 106 -0.63 16.24 0.94
CA ASP A 106 -1.67 15.83 0.00
C ASP A 106 -2.87 15.23 0.75
N PRO A 107 -4.09 15.74 0.51
CA PRO A 107 -5.29 15.20 1.13
C PRO A 107 -5.58 13.77 0.62
N SER A 108 -5.79 12.83 1.55
CA SER A 108 -6.28 11.49 1.20
C SER A 108 -7.79 11.51 0.97
N ILE A 109 -8.21 10.89 -0.14
CA ILE A 109 -9.60 10.87 -0.62
C ILE A 109 -10.29 9.53 -0.39
N TYR A 110 -9.48 8.49 -0.25
CA TYR A 110 -9.91 7.12 -0.01
C TYR A 110 -8.91 6.45 0.92
N ARG A 111 -9.41 5.67 1.86
CA ARG A 111 -8.58 4.82 2.71
C ARG A 111 -9.32 3.52 3.00
N ALA A 112 -8.69 2.40 2.69
CA ALA A 112 -9.11 1.10 3.14
C ALA A 112 -7.96 0.38 3.85
N LEU A 113 -8.33 -0.38 4.87
CA LEU A 113 -7.47 -1.36 5.50
C LEU A 113 -8.05 -2.72 5.17
N CYS A 114 -7.18 -3.65 4.85
CA CYS A 114 -7.56 -5.03 4.65
C CYS A 114 -6.66 -5.89 5.53
N THR A 115 -7.26 -6.73 6.37
CA THR A 115 -6.54 -7.60 7.30
C THR A 115 -6.79 -9.07 7.05
N GLY A 116 -5.84 -9.95 7.37
CA GLY A 116 -6.01 -11.39 7.32
C GLY A 116 -6.00 -12.01 5.92
N ALA A 117 -6.39 -13.29 5.84
CA ALA A 117 -6.31 -14.09 4.62
C ALA A 117 -7.35 -13.68 3.56
N GLN A 118 -8.47 -13.08 3.96
CA GLN A 118 -9.52 -12.61 3.05
C GLN A 118 -9.06 -11.51 2.08
N CYS A 119 -7.91 -10.90 2.35
CA CYS A 119 -7.34 -9.85 1.53
C CYS A 119 -6.44 -10.37 0.43
N LEU A 120 -6.04 -11.65 0.48
CA LEU A 120 -5.07 -12.20 -0.43
C LEU A 120 -5.68 -12.56 -1.78
N GLY A 121 -4.88 -12.44 -2.81
CA GLY A 121 -5.29 -12.62 -4.20
C GLY A 121 -5.75 -11.32 -4.85
N LYS A 122 -6.56 -11.47 -5.89
CA LYS A 122 -7.05 -10.37 -6.73
C LYS A 122 -8.35 -9.82 -6.17
N THR A 123 -8.39 -8.51 -5.97
CA THR A 123 -9.56 -7.81 -5.44
C THR A 123 -9.90 -6.63 -6.33
N SER A 124 -11.16 -6.55 -6.74
CA SER A 124 -11.72 -5.41 -7.49
C SER A 124 -12.48 -4.50 -6.53
N LEU A 125 -12.25 -3.21 -6.65
CA LEU A 125 -12.84 -2.17 -5.82
C LEU A 125 -13.39 -1.05 -6.71
N LEU A 126 -14.42 -0.38 -6.21
CA LEU A 126 -15.09 0.73 -6.86
C LEU A 126 -15.27 1.86 -5.85
N MET A 127 -14.92 3.08 -6.25
CA MET A 127 -15.35 4.30 -5.57
C MET A 127 -16.23 5.09 -6.51
N SER A 128 -17.40 5.48 -6.02
CA SER A 128 -18.35 6.31 -6.76
C SER A 128 -18.29 7.73 -6.25
N CYS A 129 -18.35 8.70 -7.14
CA CYS A 129 -18.28 10.10 -6.83
C CYS A 129 -19.38 10.86 -7.56
N SER A 130 -19.82 11.96 -6.97
CA SER A 130 -20.80 12.88 -7.53
C SER A 130 -20.37 14.32 -7.28
N HIS A 131 -21.01 15.29 -7.92
CA HIS A 131 -20.82 16.70 -7.61
C HIS A 131 -21.98 17.20 -6.74
N LYS A 132 -21.65 17.95 -5.69
CA LYS A 132 -22.62 18.76 -4.95
C LYS A 132 -23.19 19.87 -5.84
N PRO A 133 -24.29 20.54 -5.44
CA PRO A 133 -24.86 21.67 -6.19
C PRO A 133 -23.90 22.85 -6.42
N ASP A 134 -22.84 22.97 -5.61
CA ASP A 134 -21.79 23.98 -5.74
C ASP A 134 -20.61 23.51 -6.62
N SER A 135 -20.78 22.41 -7.35
CA SER A 135 -19.77 21.75 -8.18
C SER A 135 -18.60 21.16 -7.39
N THR A 136 -18.70 21.00 -6.07
CA THR A 136 -17.68 20.29 -5.30
C THR A 136 -17.84 18.77 -5.49
N PRO A 137 -16.81 18.04 -5.95
CA PRO A 137 -16.82 16.58 -5.97
C PRO A 137 -16.85 15.98 -4.55
N ILE A 138 -17.72 14.99 -4.36
CA ILE A 138 -17.87 14.17 -3.16
C ILE A 138 -17.88 12.69 -3.56
N CYS A 139 -17.18 11.86 -2.80
CA CYS A 139 -17.07 10.43 -3.10
C CYS A 139 -17.66 9.58 -1.97
N ASP A 140 -18.46 8.60 -2.38
CA ASP A 140 -18.95 7.50 -1.56
C ASP A 140 -17.93 6.36 -1.61
N ASN A 141 -17.55 5.88 -0.43
CA ASN A 141 -16.59 4.78 -0.30
C ASN A 141 -17.35 3.49 -0.07
N ASP A 142 -17.20 2.53 -0.98
CA ASP A 142 -17.49 1.12 -0.70
C ASP A 142 -16.23 0.50 -0.07
N VAL A 143 -16.36 -0.06 1.14
CA VAL A 143 -15.20 -0.43 1.98
C VAL A 143 -15.19 -1.94 2.29
N LEU A 144 -14.01 -2.54 2.20
CA LEU A 144 -13.72 -3.94 2.58
C LEU A 144 -13.73 -4.24 4.08
N ASP A 145 -13.86 -3.26 4.98
CA ASP A 145 -13.83 -3.47 6.44
C ASP A 145 -14.44 -2.29 7.25
N GLY A 146 -15.33 -1.49 6.64
CA GLY A 146 -16.21 -0.56 7.38
C GLY A 146 -15.57 0.68 8.03
N VAL A 147 -14.32 1.05 7.72
CA VAL A 147 -13.75 2.33 8.16
C VAL A 147 -14.08 3.42 7.12
N PHE A 148 -15.08 4.24 7.44
CA PHE A 148 -15.56 5.32 6.59
C PHE A 148 -14.80 6.62 6.88
N GLN A 149 -14.29 7.28 5.83
CA GLN A 149 -14.04 8.72 5.85
C GLN A 149 -14.60 9.30 4.56
N SER A 150 -15.70 10.06 4.68
CA SER A 150 -16.22 10.87 3.58
C SER A 150 -15.22 11.95 3.24
N PHE A 151 -14.95 12.14 1.96
CA PHE A 151 -13.97 13.11 1.50
C PHE A 151 -14.63 14.40 1.00
N ASN A 152 -14.00 15.54 1.29
CA ASN A 152 -14.42 16.86 0.83
C ASN A 152 -13.23 17.57 0.18
N LEU A 153 -13.31 17.80 -1.14
CA LEU A 153 -12.28 18.52 -1.91
C LEU A 153 -12.35 20.04 -1.78
N GLU A 154 -13.31 20.59 -1.03
CA GLU A 154 -13.52 22.04 -0.89
C GLU A 154 -12.19 22.78 -0.69
N THR A 155 -11.39 22.40 0.32
CA THR A 155 -10.11 23.06 0.63
C THR A 155 -9.10 22.98 -0.51
N PHE A 156 -9.01 21.83 -1.19
CA PHE A 156 -8.08 21.65 -2.30
C PHE A 156 -8.51 22.47 -3.54
N LEU A 157 -9.81 22.57 -3.79
CA LEU A 157 -10.37 23.29 -4.94
C LEU A 157 -10.61 24.78 -4.68
N MET A 158 -10.33 25.31 -3.48
CA MET A 158 -10.52 26.74 -3.16
C MET A 158 -9.76 27.69 -4.08
N SER A 159 -8.68 27.23 -4.73
CA SER A 159 -7.92 28.01 -5.71
C SER A 159 -8.68 28.25 -7.02
N GLY A 160 -9.86 27.64 -7.19
CA GLY A 160 -10.72 27.74 -8.37
C GLY A 160 -10.63 26.54 -9.30
N ILE A 161 -11.60 26.49 -10.24
CA ILE A 161 -11.68 25.56 -11.37
C ILE A 161 -11.57 26.36 -12.69
N PRO A 162 -10.96 25.81 -13.77
CA PRO A 162 -10.42 24.46 -13.84
C PRO A 162 -9.13 24.29 -13.03
N LYS A 163 -8.94 23.09 -12.45
CA LYS A 163 -7.75 22.75 -11.66
C LYS A 163 -7.16 21.42 -12.11
N GLU A 164 -5.93 21.46 -12.60
CA GLU A 164 -5.14 20.27 -12.88
C GLU A 164 -4.66 19.64 -11.57
N ALA A 165 -4.67 18.31 -11.52
CA ALA A 165 -4.27 17.53 -10.36
C ALA A 165 -3.86 16.12 -10.75
N TYR A 166 -3.38 15.37 -9.77
CA TYR A 166 -3.14 13.94 -9.87
C TYR A 166 -3.90 13.22 -8.76
N ILE A 167 -4.54 12.10 -9.12
CA ILE A 167 -4.98 11.10 -8.16
C ILE A 167 -3.82 10.13 -7.97
N ILE A 168 -3.22 10.13 -6.78
CA ILE A 168 -2.10 9.25 -6.45
C ILE A 168 -2.65 8.07 -5.66
N PHE A 169 -2.68 6.91 -6.30
CA PHE A 169 -3.09 5.66 -5.70
C PHE A 169 -1.87 4.91 -5.14
N THR A 170 -1.94 4.52 -3.87
CA THR A 170 -0.92 3.75 -3.15
C THR A 170 -1.52 2.47 -2.59
N VAL A 171 -0.75 1.39 -2.66
CA VAL A 171 -1.05 0.15 -1.94
C VAL A 171 0.21 -0.38 -1.28
N SER A 172 0.14 -0.70 0.02
CA SER A 172 1.28 -1.18 0.80
C SER A 172 0.95 -2.42 1.62
N ALA A 173 1.95 -3.29 1.79
CA ALA A 173 1.83 -4.52 2.59
C ALA A 173 2.29 -4.38 4.06
N THR A 174 2.68 -3.16 4.45
CA THR A 174 3.03 -2.80 5.83
C THR A 174 2.51 -1.39 6.13
N ALA A 175 2.31 -1.09 7.41
CA ALA A 175 1.60 0.12 7.80
C ALA A 175 2.19 1.39 7.18
N PHE A 176 3.50 1.68 7.16
CA PHE A 176 3.98 2.99 6.66
C PHE A 176 5.47 3.08 6.26
N THR A 177 6.20 2.00 5.95
CA THR A 177 7.66 2.10 5.68
C THR A 177 8.12 1.41 4.39
N ASP A 178 7.92 2.13 3.27
CA ASP A 178 8.81 2.37 2.12
C ASP A 178 9.46 1.26 1.29
N ALA A 179 9.31 -0.04 1.58
CA ALA A 179 9.93 -1.08 0.75
C ALA A 179 8.97 -1.87 -0.16
N SER A 180 7.66 -1.87 0.11
CA SER A 180 6.67 -2.69 -0.63
C SER A 180 5.40 -1.92 -0.99
N THR A 181 5.54 -0.61 -1.22
CA THR A 181 4.45 0.25 -1.67
C THR A 181 4.48 0.35 -3.19
N ASP A 182 3.42 -0.12 -3.84
CA ASP A 182 3.18 0.17 -5.25
C ASP A 182 2.37 1.47 -5.38
N ARG A 183 2.63 2.22 -6.45
CA ARG A 183 2.07 3.55 -6.64
C ARG A 183 1.74 3.83 -8.09
N LEU A 184 0.58 4.44 -8.31
CA LEU A 184 0.12 4.93 -9.60
C LEU A 184 -0.34 6.39 -9.47
N ALA A 185 0.14 7.27 -10.33
CA ALA A 185 -0.34 8.65 -10.42
C ALA A 185 -1.18 8.81 -11.68
N ILE A 186 -2.44 9.22 -11.52
CA ILE A 186 -3.40 9.41 -12.61
C ILE A 186 -3.65 10.91 -12.79
N PRO A 187 -3.32 11.51 -13.94
CA PRO A 187 -3.60 12.91 -14.18
C PRO A 187 -5.11 13.14 -14.38
N VAL A 188 -5.63 14.17 -13.72
CA VAL A 188 -7.03 14.60 -13.79
C VAL A 188 -7.12 16.11 -13.92
N VAL A 189 -8.23 16.60 -14.46
CA VAL A 189 -8.58 18.02 -14.43
C VAL A 189 -10.00 18.17 -13.90
N PHE A 190 -10.15 18.94 -12.82
CA PHE A 190 -11.46 19.32 -12.29
C PHE A 190 -11.96 20.54 -13.06
N GLU A 191 -13.15 20.46 -13.64
CA GLU A 191 -13.75 21.49 -14.50
C GLU A 191 -14.99 22.16 -13.91
#